data_AF-A0A3S5JI03-F1
#
_entry.id   AF-A0A3S5JI03-F1
#
_cell.length_a   1.000
_cell.length_b   1.000
_cell.length_c   1.000
_cell.angle_alpha   90.00
_cell.angle_beta   90.00
_cell.angle_gamma   90.00
#
_symmetry.space_group_name_H-M   'P 1'
#
loop_
_entity.id
_entity.type
_entity.pdbx_description
1 polymer ?
#
loop_
_entity_poly.entity_id
_entity_poly.type
_entity_poly.pdbx_seq_one_letter_code
_entity_poly.pdbx_strand_id
1 'polypeptide(L)'
;MGTSSDCIEPSWGGHRPVKSRLQPSKAMLGPCKGGAVRLRTGISGLIVCEGIETGLSLCDGTDADFAVWAALSTSGVKGLRLPEPRQFNASLVVAIDGDLPGRKAGSELGQRGAAAGWMVETVSAPEGLDFNDVARGKGA
;
A
#
# COMPACT_ATOMS: atom_id res chain seq x y z
N MET A 1 -37.96 31.63 25.76
CA MET A 1 -37.71 30.23 25.37
C MET A 1 -37.18 30.24 23.95
N GLY A 2 -35.87 30.03 23.80
CA GLY A 2 -35.18 29.94 22.51
C GLY A 2 -33.87 29.22 22.79
N THR A 3 -33.85 27.92 22.52
CA THR A 3 -32.68 27.06 22.75
C THR A 3 -31.67 27.36 21.64
N SER A 4 -30.60 28.07 21.99
CA SER A 4 -29.40 28.15 21.15
C SER A 4 -28.88 26.73 20.97
N SER A 5 -28.87 26.26 19.72
CA SER A 5 -28.26 24.99 19.36
C SER A 5 -26.75 25.19 19.42
N ASP A 6 -26.14 24.75 20.52
CA ASP A 6 -24.69 24.64 20.62
C ASP A 6 -24.22 23.57 19.63
N CYS A 7 -23.67 24.04 18.50
CA CYS A 7 -22.81 23.22 17.67
C CYS A 7 -21.61 22.80 18.52
N ILE A 8 -21.57 21.52 18.91
CA ILE A 8 -20.39 20.93 19.53
C ILE A 8 -19.29 20.90 18.47
N GLU A 9 -18.37 21.86 18.53
CA GLU A 9 -17.12 21.76 17.80
C GLU A 9 -16.31 20.57 18.34
N PRO A 10 -15.81 19.66 17.50
CA PRO A 10 -14.94 18.60 17.95
C PRO A 10 -13.63 19.21 18.46
N SER A 11 -13.38 19.13 19.77
CA SER A 11 -12.16 19.63 20.43
C SER A 11 -10.93 18.75 20.21
N TRP A 12 -10.77 18.18 19.02
CA TRP A 12 -9.53 17.52 18.61
C TRP A 12 -8.50 18.60 18.28
N GLY A 13 -7.97 19.22 19.34
CA GLY A 13 -6.82 20.11 19.27
C GLY A 13 -5.68 19.44 18.53
N GLY A 14 -5.02 20.19 17.64
CA GLY A 14 -3.99 19.72 16.73
C GLY A 14 -2.85 18.97 17.42
N HIS A 15 -3.03 17.66 17.60
CA HIS A 15 -1.95 16.75 17.94
C HIS A 15 -1.13 16.54 16.68
N ARG A 16 -0.06 17.33 16.53
CA ARG A 16 1.02 16.91 15.65
C ARG A 16 1.49 15.54 16.14
N PRO A 17 1.58 14.51 15.28
CA PRO A 17 2.05 13.20 15.71
C PRO A 17 3.48 13.35 16.24
N VAL A 18 3.61 13.24 17.55
CA VAL A 18 4.90 13.20 18.24
C VAL A 18 5.27 11.74 18.43
N LYS A 19 6.52 11.40 18.08
CA LYS A 19 7.06 10.06 18.34
C LYS A 19 7.12 9.81 19.85
N SER A 20 7.30 8.55 20.25
CA SER A 20 7.40 8.24 21.67
C SER A 20 8.56 9.00 22.32
N ARG A 21 8.40 9.39 23.59
CA ARG A 21 9.47 10.06 24.35
C ARG A 21 10.56 9.09 24.83
N LEU A 22 10.32 7.79 24.66
CA LEU A 22 11.26 6.72 24.99
C LEU A 22 12.29 6.57 23.88
N GLN A 23 13.54 6.26 24.20
CA GLN A 23 14.59 6.05 23.19
C GLN A 23 14.76 4.56 22.87
N PRO A 24 14.81 4.18 21.58
CA PRO A 24 14.56 5.02 20.41
C PRO A 24 13.09 5.40 20.26
N SER A 25 12.82 6.65 19.87
CA SER A 25 11.45 7.19 19.69
C SER A 25 10.60 6.46 18.64
N LYS A 26 11.25 5.63 17.83
CA LYS A 26 10.65 4.63 16.95
C LYS A 26 11.45 3.33 17.14
N ALA A 27 11.02 2.51 18.08
CA ALA A 27 11.62 1.21 18.32
C ALA A 27 11.25 0.22 17.20
N MET A 28 12.24 -0.52 16.72
CA MET A 28 12.09 -1.59 15.74
C MET A 28 12.93 -2.76 16.20
N LEU A 29 12.36 -3.96 16.19
CA LEU A 29 13.08 -5.18 16.57
C LEU A 29 13.87 -5.68 15.35
N GLY A 30 15.02 -5.04 15.09
CA GLY A 30 15.89 -5.34 13.96
C GLY A 30 15.47 -4.69 12.63
N PRO A 31 16.11 -5.08 11.51
CA PRO A 31 15.84 -4.49 10.20
C PRO A 31 14.46 -4.90 9.65
N CYS A 32 13.51 -3.96 9.52
CA CYS A 32 12.25 -4.22 8.83
C CYS A 32 12.38 -4.03 7.30
N LYS A 33 13.41 -4.62 6.68
CA LYS A 33 13.63 -4.53 5.23
C LYS A 33 13.29 -5.86 4.56
N GLY A 34 12.53 -5.78 3.47
CA GLY A 34 12.29 -6.91 2.57
C GLY A 34 11.10 -7.79 2.91
N GLY A 35 10.35 -7.47 3.96
CA GLY A 35 9.07 -8.07 4.27
C GLY A 35 7.89 -7.28 3.70
N ALA A 36 6.71 -7.86 3.81
CA ALA A 36 5.42 -7.23 3.52
C ALA A 36 4.33 -7.81 4.43
N VAL A 37 3.26 -7.05 4.63
CA VAL A 37 2.02 -7.55 5.23
C VAL A 37 1.22 -8.27 4.14
N ARG A 38 0.85 -9.53 4.39
CA ARG A 38 0.05 -10.33 3.46
C ARG A 38 -1.42 -10.15 3.81
N LEU A 39 -2.14 -9.39 2.97
CA LEU A 39 -3.54 -9.03 3.20
C LEU A 39 -4.50 -10.08 2.65
N ARG A 40 -4.13 -10.71 1.53
CA ARG A 40 -4.90 -11.78 0.90
C ARG A 40 -4.00 -12.86 0.33
N THR A 41 -4.45 -14.11 0.38
CA THR A 41 -3.81 -15.25 -0.27
C THR A 41 -4.39 -15.45 -1.67
N GLY A 42 -3.57 -15.93 -2.60
CA GLY A 42 -3.99 -16.34 -3.93
C GLY A 42 -2.82 -16.99 -4.65
N ILE A 43 -3.10 -17.74 -5.73
CA ILE A 43 -2.06 -18.46 -6.48
C ILE A 43 -1.93 -17.96 -7.93
N SER A 44 -2.93 -17.22 -8.41
CA SER A 44 -2.98 -16.78 -9.81
C SER A 44 -2.04 -15.61 -10.12
N GLY A 45 -1.56 -14.92 -9.09
CA GLY A 45 -0.58 -13.84 -9.20
C GLY A 45 -0.32 -13.14 -7.87
N LEU A 46 0.60 -12.18 -7.89
CA LEU A 46 0.96 -11.36 -6.74
C LEU A 46 0.74 -9.88 -7.05
N ILE A 47 -0.07 -9.20 -6.24
CA ILE A 47 -0.20 -7.74 -6.21
C ILE A 47 0.67 -7.21 -5.06
N VAL A 48 1.53 -6.24 -5.36
CA VAL A 48 2.32 -5.50 -4.38
C VAL A 48 1.88 -4.05 -4.34
N CYS A 49 1.59 -3.54 -3.14
CA CYS A 49 1.27 -2.13 -2.89
C CYS A 49 2.11 -1.51 -1.78
N GLU A 50 2.11 -0.18 -1.67
CA GLU A 50 2.81 0.53 -0.59
C GLU A 50 2.02 0.45 0.73
N GLY A 51 0.79 0.94 0.77
CA GLY A 51 -0.04 1.02 1.97
C GLY A 51 -0.95 -0.20 2.19
N ILE A 52 -1.38 -0.39 3.45
CA ILE A 52 -2.36 -1.43 3.80
C ILE A 52 -3.77 -1.05 3.32
N GLU A 53 -4.08 0.24 3.33
CA GLU A 53 -5.35 0.81 2.88
C GLU A 53 -5.54 0.59 1.38
N THR A 54 -4.50 0.86 0.58
CA THR A 54 -4.45 0.57 -0.86
C THR A 54 -4.64 -0.93 -1.11
N GLY A 55 -3.95 -1.79 -0.36
CA GLY A 55 -4.07 -3.23 -0.51
C GLY A 55 -5.46 -3.77 -0.17
N LEU A 56 -6.08 -3.27 0.90
CA LEU A 56 -7.45 -3.64 1.27
C LEU A 56 -8.47 -3.15 0.22
N SER A 57 -8.28 -1.95 -0.31
CA SER A 57 -9.11 -1.42 -1.40
C SER A 57 -9.03 -2.30 -2.65
N LEU A 58 -7.83 -2.80 -2.98
CA LEU A 58 -7.64 -3.76 -4.05
C LEU A 58 -8.30 -5.10 -3.74
N CYS A 59 -8.23 -5.59 -2.49
CA CYS A 59 -8.91 -6.82 -2.08
C CYS A 59 -10.43 -6.75 -2.29
N ASP A 60 -11.05 -5.62 -1.95
CA ASP A 60 -12.50 -5.40 -2.10
C ASP A 60 -12.91 -5.15 -3.56
N GLY A 61 -12.04 -4.52 -4.36
CA GLY A 61 -12.31 -4.15 -5.75
C GLY A 61 -11.98 -5.21 -6.81
N THR A 62 -11.41 -6.36 -6.42
CA THR A 62 -11.03 -7.41 -7.37
C THR A 62 -11.44 -8.81 -6.92
N ASP A 63 -12.21 -9.48 -7.78
CA ASP A 63 -12.57 -10.90 -7.63
C ASP A 63 -11.45 -11.86 -8.08
N ALA A 64 -10.34 -11.33 -8.59
CA ALA A 64 -9.23 -12.15 -9.07
C ALA A 64 -8.48 -12.84 -7.92
N ASP A 65 -8.09 -14.11 -8.12
CA ASP A 65 -7.33 -14.95 -7.17
C ASP A 65 -5.84 -14.52 -7.06
N PHE A 66 -5.61 -13.27 -6.70
CA PHE A 66 -4.27 -12.72 -6.50
C PHE A 66 -3.98 -12.60 -5.01
N ALA A 67 -2.77 -12.99 -4.62
CA ALA A 67 -2.24 -12.60 -3.33
C ALA A 67 -1.98 -11.09 -3.30
N VAL A 68 -2.23 -10.44 -2.16
CA VAL A 68 -2.05 -8.98 -2.01
C VAL A 68 -1.11 -8.69 -0.86
N TRP A 69 0.00 -8.01 -1.15
CA TRP A 69 1.08 -7.71 -0.21
C TRP A 69 1.30 -6.20 -0.10
N ALA A 70 1.29 -5.67 1.12
CA ALA A 70 1.62 -4.28 1.41
C ALA A 70 3.05 -4.15 1.97
N ALA A 71 3.90 -3.36 1.29
CA ALA A 71 5.31 -3.18 1.64
C ALA A 71 5.56 -2.10 2.71
N LEU A 72 4.52 -1.38 3.12
CA LEU A 72 4.44 -0.40 4.22
C LEU A 72 5.24 0.90 4.05
N SER A 73 5.93 1.08 2.93
CA SER A 73 6.60 2.34 2.56
C SER A 73 7.23 2.23 1.16
N THR A 74 7.53 3.38 0.56
CA THR A 74 8.31 3.47 -0.68
C THR A 74 9.66 2.75 -0.56
N SER A 75 10.34 2.84 0.58
CA SER A 75 11.60 2.14 0.83
C SER A 75 11.39 0.63 1.05
N GLY A 76 10.24 0.24 1.60
CA GLY A 76 9.78 -1.13 1.69
C GLY A 76 9.57 -1.77 0.32
N VAL A 77 8.89 -1.08 -0.60
CA VAL A 77 8.67 -1.52 -1.99
C VAL A 77 10.02 -1.78 -2.68
N LYS A 78 10.94 -0.82 -2.61
CA LYS A 78 12.31 -0.97 -3.18
C LYS A 78 13.05 -2.16 -2.60
N GLY A 79 12.94 -2.35 -1.29
CA GLY A 79 13.62 -3.40 -0.54
C GLY A 79 12.93 -4.76 -0.56
N LEU A 80 11.71 -4.86 -1.10
CA LEU A 80 10.86 -6.04 -1.01
C LEU A 80 11.54 -7.25 -1.64
N ARG A 81 11.62 -8.35 -0.89
CA ARG A 81 12.06 -9.64 -1.42
C ARG A 81 10.85 -10.34 -2.02
N LEU A 82 10.86 -10.47 -3.34
CA LEU A 82 9.83 -11.22 -4.03
C LEU A 82 10.07 -12.73 -3.81
N PRO A 83 9.01 -13.54 -3.67
CA PRO A 83 9.11 -14.98 -3.72
C PRO A 83 9.53 -15.47 -5.10
N GLU A 84 9.73 -16.77 -5.26
CA GLU A 84 10.00 -17.35 -6.58
C GLU A 84 8.79 -17.17 -7.50
N PRO A 85 8.96 -16.67 -8.75
CA PRO A 85 7.84 -16.36 -9.66
C PRO A 85 6.86 -17.52 -9.85
N ARG A 86 7.38 -18.76 -9.88
CA ARG A 86 6.58 -19.99 -10.09
C ARG A 86 5.52 -20.21 -9.00
N GLN A 87 5.65 -19.59 -7.83
CA GLN A 87 4.67 -19.68 -6.75
C GLN A 87 3.38 -18.89 -7.06
N PHE A 88 3.43 -17.97 -8.03
CA PHE A 88 2.35 -17.03 -8.36
C PHE A 88 2.15 -16.92 -9.88
N ASN A 89 2.30 -18.03 -10.62
CA ASN A 89 2.20 -18.08 -12.08
C ASN A 89 3.05 -17.03 -12.82
N ALA A 90 4.16 -16.61 -12.20
CA ALA A 90 5.03 -15.53 -12.65
C ALA A 90 4.32 -14.19 -12.91
N SER A 91 3.10 -13.97 -12.41
CA SER A 91 2.36 -12.72 -12.61
C SER A 91 2.57 -11.77 -11.42
N LEU A 92 3.13 -10.58 -11.69
CA LEU A 92 3.36 -9.53 -10.70
C LEU A 92 2.64 -8.25 -11.12
N VAL A 93 1.76 -7.75 -10.28
CA VAL A 93 1.16 -6.42 -10.41
C VAL A 93 1.75 -5.51 -9.35
N VAL A 94 2.29 -4.38 -9.76
CA VAL A 94 2.82 -3.35 -8.85
C VAL A 94 1.82 -2.20 -8.83
N ALA A 95 1.02 -2.13 -7.77
CA ALA A 95 -0.05 -1.15 -7.57
C ALA A 95 0.41 -0.05 -6.60
N ILE A 96 0.69 1.13 -7.11
CA ILE A 96 1.48 2.14 -6.38
C ILE A 96 0.86 3.50 -6.54
N ASP A 97 1.01 4.30 -5.49
CA ASP A 97 0.50 5.64 -5.43
C ASP A 97 1.16 6.51 -6.49
N GLY A 98 0.40 7.48 -7.01
CA GLY A 98 0.77 8.28 -8.16
C GLY A 98 1.86 9.32 -7.91
N ASP A 99 2.50 9.36 -6.75
CA ASP A 99 3.55 10.33 -6.46
C ASP A 99 4.92 9.93 -7.05
N LEU A 100 5.86 10.87 -7.15
CA LEU A 100 7.18 10.61 -7.74
C LEU A 100 7.97 9.53 -6.98
N PRO A 101 8.04 9.54 -5.63
CA PRO A 101 8.71 8.50 -4.87
C PRO A 101 8.12 7.09 -5.11
N GLY A 102 6.80 6.95 -5.06
CA GLY A 102 6.08 5.70 -5.27
C GLY A 102 6.30 5.14 -6.67
N ARG A 103 6.12 5.98 -7.71
CA ARG A 103 6.39 5.59 -9.11
C ARG A 103 7.81 5.10 -9.31
N LYS A 104 8.81 5.78 -8.73
CA LYS A 104 10.21 5.37 -8.84
C LYS A 104 10.46 4.04 -8.13
N ALA A 105 9.95 3.86 -6.91
CA ALA A 105 10.08 2.60 -6.18
C ALA A 105 9.43 1.43 -6.91
N GLY A 106 8.28 1.69 -7.52
CA GLY A 106 7.61 0.78 -8.41
C GLY A 106 8.40 0.31 -9.60
N SER A 107 8.91 1.28 -10.34
CA SER A 107 9.75 1.00 -11.50
C SER A 107 10.97 0.17 -11.11
N GLU A 108 11.63 0.49 -9.99
CA GLU A 108 12.76 -0.29 -9.46
C GLU A 108 12.35 -1.73 -9.08
N LEU A 109 11.21 -1.91 -8.41
CA LEU A 109 10.69 -3.25 -8.08
C LEU A 109 10.32 -4.03 -9.35
N GLY A 110 9.66 -3.39 -10.30
CA GLY A 110 9.22 -4.00 -11.55
C GLY A 110 10.38 -4.42 -12.43
N GLN A 111 11.41 -3.58 -12.58
CA GLN A 111 12.64 -3.94 -13.30
C GLN A 111 13.32 -5.16 -12.68
N ARG A 112 13.43 -5.19 -11.34
CA ARG A 112 14.01 -6.33 -10.61
C ARG A 112 13.15 -7.59 -10.70
N GLY A 113 11.83 -7.45 -10.68
CA GLY A 113 10.89 -8.54 -10.90
C GLY A 113 11.04 -9.14 -12.30
N ALA A 114 11.04 -8.29 -13.33
CA ALA A 114 11.23 -8.72 -14.71
C ALA A 114 12.56 -9.46 -14.91
N ALA A 115 13.66 -8.93 -14.35
CA ALA A 115 14.96 -9.59 -14.37
C ALA A 115 14.96 -10.96 -13.64
N ALA A 116 14.07 -11.14 -12.65
CA ALA A 116 13.88 -12.39 -11.93
C ALA A 116 12.86 -13.34 -12.58
N GLY A 117 12.32 -12.99 -13.76
CA GLY A 117 11.39 -13.84 -14.52
C GLY A 117 9.91 -13.61 -14.22
N TRP A 118 9.55 -12.49 -13.60
CA TRP A 118 8.16 -12.08 -13.46
C TRP A 118 7.66 -11.37 -14.73
N MET A 119 6.40 -11.63 -15.09
CA MET A 119 5.60 -10.81 -15.99
C MET A 119 5.02 -9.67 -15.16
N VAL A 120 5.56 -8.46 -15.36
CA VAL A 120 5.26 -7.31 -14.50
C VAL A 120 4.29 -6.37 -15.19
N GLU A 121 3.19 -6.06 -14.49
CA GLU A 121 2.29 -4.97 -14.80
C GLU A 121 2.40 -3.89 -13.72
N THR A 122 2.35 -2.62 -14.10
CA THR A 122 2.33 -1.50 -13.13
C THR A 122 1.01 -0.76 -13.28
N VAL A 123 0.29 -0.62 -12.17
CA VAL A 123 -1.02 0.04 -12.12
C VAL A 123 -0.91 1.23 -11.18
N SER A 124 -1.47 2.36 -11.60
CA SER A 124 -1.59 3.56 -10.77
C SER A 124 -3.07 3.91 -10.63
N ALA A 125 -3.45 4.46 -9.48
CA ALA A 125 -4.78 5.02 -9.31
C ALA A 125 -5.01 6.17 -10.32
N PRO A 126 -6.27 6.44 -10.72
CA PRO A 126 -6.61 7.57 -11.57
C PRO A 126 -6.08 8.89 -11.02
N GLU A 127 -5.81 9.84 -11.91
CA GLU A 127 -5.21 11.12 -11.54
C GLU A 127 -6.08 11.88 -10.52
N GLY A 128 -5.49 12.23 -9.37
CA GLY A 128 -6.18 12.94 -8.29
C GLY A 128 -6.97 12.04 -7.31
N LEU A 129 -6.97 10.72 -7.51
CA LEU A 129 -7.61 9.75 -6.60
C LEU A 129 -6.56 8.78 -6.04
N ASP A 130 -6.87 8.20 -4.87
CA ASP A 130 -6.20 7.00 -4.39
C ASP A 130 -7.07 5.74 -4.63
N PHE A 131 -6.49 4.55 -4.44
CA PHE A 131 -7.23 3.30 -4.62
C PHE A 131 -8.42 3.15 -3.66
N ASN A 132 -8.38 3.80 -2.50
CA ASN A 132 -9.46 3.78 -1.52
C ASN A 132 -10.63 4.68 -1.94
N ASP A 133 -10.36 5.83 -2.56
CA ASP A 133 -11.38 6.68 -3.17
C ASP A 133 -12.09 5.95 -4.33
N VAL A 134 -11.33 5.19 -5.14
CA VAL A 134 -11.90 4.32 -6.19
C VAL A 134 -12.77 3.21 -5.59
N ALA A 135 -12.28 2.49 -4.57
CA ALA A 135 -13.06 1.44 -3.89
C ALA A 135 -14.32 1.99 -3.21
N ARG A 136 -14.30 3.25 -2.79
CA ARG A 136 -15.46 3.97 -2.22
C ARG A 136 -16.39 4.58 -3.27
N GLY A 137 -16.12 4.38 -4.56
CA GLY A 137 -16.97 4.85 -5.65
C GLY A 137 -16.87 6.35 -5.96
N LYS A 138 -15.82 7.06 -5.50
CA LYS A 138 -15.66 8.50 -5.73
C LYS A 138 -15.12 8.89 -7.12
N GLY A 139 -15.32 8.04 -8.12
CA GLY A 139 -14.89 8.28 -9.50
C GLY A 139 -15.92 7.85 -10.54
N ALA A 140 -17.17 7.60 -10.12
CA ALA A 140 -18.30 7.24 -10.97
C ALA A 140 -19.29 8.42 -11.10
#